data_AF-A0A1I5WUU7-F1
#
_entry.id   AF-A0A1I5WUU7-F1
#
_cell.length_a   1.000
_cell.length_b   1.000
_cell.length_c   1.000
_cell.angle_alpha   90.00
_cell.angle_beta   90.00
_cell.angle_gamma   90.00
#
_symmetry.space_group_name_H-M   'P 1'
#
loop_
_entity.id
_entity.type
_entity.pdbx_description
1 polymer ?
#
loop_
_entity_poly.entity_id
_entity_poly.type
_entity_poly.pdbx_seq_one_letter_code
_entity_poly.pdbx_strand_id
1 'polypeptide(L)'
;MMDRPDAARLTQKLRSMHVPNERDAEVAKQILRLLERDAEGRPRPVACRFTAERETRGIAMIEPAGGGKTTAVRRVLQSIPALSENPETGLPRYLELQVPSPATLKSVGLTILSALGLPAKSPNAREWEIWEAVRHRLALLGIVVLWLDEAQDLLMAKSISDTENSLRMIKSLMQGPHAVIPILSGTQRLASMTALDPQVSRRFSKIVPADLQHGTDDENLLGMIDAYCDKAGVEAVLSPDLPARLITASRRRFGRAVEIVVNAIECALWDEAKVLTTDHFAEAWAVQEGCETDQNVFSAQDFLSIELDKGAEQYEEARMMRLHKKLGKA
;
A
#
# COMPACT_ATOMS: atom_id res chain seq x y z
N MET A 1 -34.20 10.89 5.37
CA MET A 1 -32.73 10.83 5.28
C MET A 1 -32.20 11.97 6.13
N MET A 2 -31.88 11.71 7.39
CA MET A 2 -31.29 12.72 8.27
C MET A 2 -29.81 12.78 7.96
N ASP A 3 -29.35 13.89 7.39
CA ASP A 3 -27.92 14.18 7.27
C ASP A 3 -27.34 14.40 8.68
N ARG A 4 -26.27 13.69 9.03
CA ARG A 4 -25.63 13.74 10.35
C ARG A 4 -24.17 14.18 10.23
N PRO A 5 -23.91 15.49 10.20
CA PRO A 5 -22.58 16.02 9.95
C PRO A 5 -21.56 15.66 11.05
N ASP A 6 -22.01 15.49 12.30
CA ASP A 6 -21.11 15.15 13.41
C ASP A 6 -20.60 13.71 13.36
N ALA A 7 -21.49 12.74 13.06
CA ALA A 7 -21.11 11.34 12.85
C ALA A 7 -20.16 11.22 11.66
N ALA A 8 -20.50 11.83 10.52
CA ALA A 8 -19.65 11.85 9.33
C ALA A 8 -18.26 12.45 9.59
N ARG A 9 -18.19 13.58 10.32
CA ARG A 9 -16.93 14.23 10.68
C ARG A 9 -16.08 13.34 11.60
N LEU A 10 -16.71 12.68 12.57
CA LEU A 10 -16.02 11.80 13.49
C LEU A 10 -15.48 10.56 12.76
N THR A 11 -16.29 9.93 11.92
CA THR A 11 -15.88 8.82 11.05
C THR A 11 -14.70 9.23 10.16
N GLN A 12 -14.74 10.41 9.54
CA GLN A 12 -13.60 10.90 8.74
C GLN A 12 -12.33 11.01 9.56
N LYS A 13 -12.43 11.46 10.81
CA LYS A 13 -11.30 11.53 11.75
C LYS A 13 -10.78 10.13 12.08
N LEU A 14 -11.65 9.17 12.35
CA LEU A 14 -11.27 7.76 12.60
C LEU A 14 -10.57 7.15 11.38
N ARG A 15 -11.08 7.37 10.16
CA ARG A 15 -10.45 6.91 8.91
C ARG A 15 -9.05 7.49 8.67
N SER A 16 -8.75 8.65 9.26
CA SER A 16 -7.42 9.27 9.21
C SER A 16 -6.46 8.77 10.30
N MET A 17 -6.95 8.03 11.29
CA MET A 17 -6.10 7.44 12.32
C MET A 17 -5.27 6.31 11.72
N HIS A 18 -4.02 6.26 12.16
CA HIS A 18 -3.08 5.22 11.79
C HIS A 18 -2.66 4.48 13.05
N VAL A 19 -2.76 3.16 13.01
CA VAL A 19 -2.30 2.27 14.07
C VAL A 19 -0.89 1.81 13.70
N PRO A 20 0.14 2.21 14.46
CA PRO A 20 1.51 1.76 14.23
C PRO A 20 1.60 0.23 14.31
N ASN A 21 2.31 -0.38 13.38
CA ASN A 21 2.52 -1.83 13.39
C ASN A 21 3.93 -2.22 12.93
N GLU A 22 4.26 -3.51 13.02
CA GLU A 22 5.58 -4.04 12.68
C GLU A 22 6.02 -3.73 11.25
N ARG A 23 5.05 -3.66 10.32
CA ARG A 23 5.32 -3.30 8.93
C ARG A 23 5.90 -1.88 8.83
N ASP A 24 5.38 -0.92 9.58
CA ASP A 24 5.89 0.45 9.54
C ASP A 24 7.37 0.50 9.95
N ALA A 25 7.72 -0.25 10.99
CA ALA A 25 9.09 -0.37 11.46
C ALA A 25 10.01 -1.01 10.40
N GLU A 26 9.55 -2.06 9.71
CA GLU A 26 10.33 -2.71 8.67
C GLU A 26 10.49 -1.82 7.43
N VAL A 27 9.44 -1.11 6.99
CA VAL A 27 9.52 -0.12 5.90
C VAL A 27 10.51 0.98 6.27
N ALA A 28 10.42 1.54 7.47
CA ALA A 28 11.31 2.58 7.95
C ALA A 28 12.78 2.11 7.97
N LYS A 29 13.01 0.91 8.51
CA LYS A 29 14.33 0.29 8.55
C LYS A 29 14.92 0.10 7.15
N GLN A 30 14.13 -0.39 6.19
CA GLN A 30 14.63 -0.58 4.82
C GLN A 30 14.94 0.77 4.14
N ILE A 31 14.08 1.79 4.29
CA ILE A 31 14.35 3.13 3.73
C ILE A 31 15.63 3.71 4.34
N LEU A 32 15.77 3.67 5.67
CA LEU A 32 16.94 4.21 6.37
C LEU A 32 18.26 3.48 6.03
N ARG A 33 18.20 2.22 5.59
CA ARG A 33 19.37 1.46 5.09
C ARG A 33 19.77 1.87 3.67
N LEU A 34 18.83 2.45 2.92
CA LEU A 34 19.06 2.91 1.55
C LEU A 34 19.42 4.39 1.48
N LEU A 35 19.48 5.09 2.61
CA LEU A 35 20.00 6.45 2.71
C LEU A 35 21.46 6.43 3.19
N GLU A 36 22.29 7.29 2.61
CA GLU A 36 23.64 7.53 3.11
C GLU A 36 23.60 8.15 4.51
N ARG A 37 24.70 8.03 5.26
CA ARG A 37 24.85 8.63 6.58
C ARG A 37 25.92 9.71 6.58
N ASP A 38 25.73 10.74 7.40
CA ASP A 38 26.78 11.73 7.70
C ASP A 38 27.83 11.16 8.68
N ALA A 39 28.80 11.99 9.06
CA ALA A 39 29.87 11.59 9.99
C ALA A 39 29.34 11.22 11.38
N GLU A 40 28.20 11.79 11.77
CA GLU A 40 27.49 11.53 13.03
C GLU A 40 26.51 10.35 12.92
N GLY A 41 26.46 9.68 11.77
CA GLY A 41 25.62 8.52 11.53
C GLY A 41 24.15 8.85 11.26
N ARG A 42 23.77 10.11 11.03
CA ARG A 42 22.40 10.53 10.72
C ARG A 42 22.10 10.33 9.23
N PRO A 43 20.86 9.94 8.86
CA PRO A 43 20.50 9.74 7.47
C PRO A 43 20.55 11.07 6.70
N ARG A 44 21.14 11.03 5.50
CA ARG A 44 21.17 12.13 4.54
C ARG A 44 20.17 11.89 3.42
N PRO A 45 19.67 12.95 2.76
CA PRO A 45 18.85 12.84 1.55
C PRO A 45 19.68 12.44 0.33
N VAL A 46 20.39 11.33 0.40
CA VAL A 46 21.20 10.79 -0.69
C VAL A 46 21.05 9.27 -0.68
N ALA A 47 20.74 8.69 -1.83
CA ALA A 47 20.61 7.25 -1.96
C ALA A 47 21.97 6.57 -1.77
N CYS A 48 22.05 5.65 -0.81
CA CYS A 48 23.21 4.80 -0.58
C CYS A 48 23.50 3.96 -1.83
N ARG A 49 24.78 3.88 -2.20
CA ARG A 49 25.21 3.12 -3.37
C ARG A 49 25.85 1.82 -2.96
N PHE A 50 25.52 0.77 -3.70
CA PHE A 50 26.02 -0.58 -3.52
C PHE A 50 26.83 -1.00 -4.74
N THR A 51 27.61 -2.08 -4.61
CA THR A 51 28.41 -2.66 -5.72
C THR A 51 29.33 -1.64 -6.41
N ALA A 52 30.41 -1.26 -5.71
CA ALA A 52 31.41 -0.29 -6.20
C ALA A 52 30.81 1.08 -6.59
N GLU A 53 29.85 1.56 -5.78
CA GLU A 53 29.22 2.90 -5.90
C GLU A 53 28.42 3.14 -7.19
N ARG A 54 28.00 2.09 -7.90
CA ARG A 54 27.36 2.23 -9.22
C ARG A 54 25.84 2.34 -9.18
N GLU A 55 25.19 1.69 -8.22
CA GLU A 55 23.73 1.54 -8.21
C GLU A 55 23.16 1.59 -6.79
N THR A 56 21.96 2.15 -6.62
CA THR A 56 21.17 2.00 -5.39
C THR A 56 20.29 0.75 -5.44
N ARG A 57 19.51 0.51 -4.39
CA ARG A 57 18.54 -0.57 -4.26
C ARG A 57 17.13 0.00 -4.06
N GLY A 58 16.13 -0.86 -4.19
CA GLY A 58 14.72 -0.50 -4.05
C GLY A 58 14.01 -1.32 -2.98
N ILE A 59 12.74 -1.01 -2.75
CA ILE A 59 11.87 -1.72 -1.81
C ILE A 59 10.63 -2.20 -2.56
N ALA A 60 10.30 -3.48 -2.41
CA ALA A 60 9.08 -4.06 -2.94
C ALA A 60 8.16 -4.41 -1.77
N MET A 61 7.08 -3.66 -1.63
CA MET A 61 6.06 -3.83 -0.60
C MET A 61 4.91 -4.67 -1.19
N ILE A 62 4.83 -5.92 -0.78
CA ILE A 62 3.87 -6.88 -1.34
C ILE A 62 2.85 -7.21 -0.27
N GLU A 63 1.59 -6.86 -0.54
CA GLU A 63 0.48 -7.17 0.35
C GLU A 63 -0.78 -7.31 -0.50
N PRO A 64 -1.71 -8.24 -0.20
CA PRO A 64 -3.02 -8.27 -0.85
C PRO A 64 -3.78 -6.94 -0.75
N ALA A 65 -4.82 -6.79 -1.56
CA ALA A 65 -5.69 -5.61 -1.50
C ALA A 65 -6.30 -5.45 -0.09
N GLY A 66 -6.51 -4.20 0.34
CA GLY A 66 -7.05 -3.90 1.68
C GLY A 66 -6.05 -4.01 2.84
N GLY A 67 -4.75 -4.18 2.56
CA GLY A 67 -3.72 -4.26 3.62
C GLY A 67 -3.37 -2.94 4.32
N GLY A 68 -3.71 -1.78 3.73
CA GLY A 68 -3.29 -0.47 4.24
C GLY A 68 -1.85 -0.07 3.89
N LYS A 69 -1.29 -0.66 2.82
CA LYS A 69 0.07 -0.36 2.29
C LYS A 69 0.32 1.14 2.12
N THR A 70 -0.61 1.81 1.46
CA THR A 70 -0.49 3.21 1.06
C THR A 70 -0.34 4.12 2.29
N THR A 71 -1.17 3.91 3.31
CA THR A 71 -1.10 4.69 4.55
C THR A 71 0.23 4.45 5.29
N ALA A 72 0.68 3.20 5.39
CA ALA A 72 1.92 2.84 6.05
C ALA A 72 3.16 3.46 5.39
N VAL A 73 3.32 3.27 4.08
CA VAL A 73 4.49 3.81 3.35
C VAL A 73 4.50 5.33 3.42
N ARG A 74 3.35 6.00 3.17
CA ARG A 74 3.25 7.46 3.23
C ARG A 74 3.67 8.01 4.60
N ARG A 75 3.17 7.41 5.69
CA ARG A 75 3.47 7.87 7.04
C ARG A 75 4.94 7.68 7.39
N VAL A 76 5.53 6.54 7.00
CA VAL A 76 6.96 6.31 7.19
C VAL A 76 7.79 7.36 6.44
N LEU A 77 7.47 7.63 5.17
CA LEU A 77 8.16 8.65 4.39
C LEU A 77 8.08 10.04 5.05
N GLN A 78 6.90 10.42 5.53
CA GLN A 78 6.68 11.68 6.25
C GLN A 78 7.43 11.75 7.60
N SER A 79 7.62 10.61 8.26
CA SER A 79 8.29 10.55 9.57
C SER A 79 9.81 10.64 9.49
N ILE A 80 10.43 10.38 8.34
CA ILE A 80 11.89 10.37 8.18
C ILE A 80 12.38 11.80 7.90
N PRO A 81 13.15 12.44 8.81
CA PRO A 81 13.57 13.83 8.63
C PRO A 81 14.39 14.07 7.37
N ALA A 82 15.21 13.10 6.96
CA ALA A 82 15.98 13.17 5.72
C ALA A 82 15.11 13.21 4.45
N LEU A 83 13.85 12.78 4.52
CA LEU A 83 12.91 12.79 3.39
C LEU A 83 11.86 13.89 3.49
N SER A 84 11.88 14.65 4.60
CA SER A 84 11.00 15.79 4.85
C SER A 84 11.25 16.95 3.87
N GLU A 85 10.60 18.09 4.08
CA GLU A 85 10.65 19.23 3.18
C GLU A 85 12.07 19.69 2.86
N ASN A 86 12.38 19.76 1.57
CA ASN A 86 13.59 20.36 1.06
C ASN A 86 13.53 21.88 1.28
N PRO A 87 14.46 22.50 2.03
CA PRO A 87 14.45 23.93 2.29
C PRO A 87 14.52 24.80 1.02
N GLU A 88 15.08 24.28 -0.06
CA GLU A 88 15.24 25.02 -1.33
C GLU A 88 13.96 25.01 -2.18
N THR A 89 13.14 23.96 -2.09
CA THR A 89 11.97 23.78 -2.96
C THR A 89 10.65 23.82 -2.20
N GLY A 90 10.66 23.70 -0.88
CA GLY A 90 9.46 23.56 -0.05
C GLY A 90 8.70 22.25 -0.27
N LEU A 91 9.29 21.28 -0.97
CA LEU A 91 8.66 20.00 -1.30
C LEU A 91 9.36 18.84 -0.58
N PRO A 92 8.63 17.75 -0.24
CA PRO A 92 9.26 16.54 0.28
C PRO A 92 10.29 15.96 -0.69
N ARG A 93 11.31 15.28 -0.16
CA ARG A 93 12.35 14.61 -0.97
C ARG A 93 11.94 13.23 -1.46
N TYR A 94 10.64 12.97 -1.51
CA TYR A 94 10.04 11.79 -2.11
C TYR A 94 8.90 12.20 -3.05
N LEU A 95 8.65 11.40 -4.08
CA LEU A 95 7.46 11.51 -4.90
C LEU A 95 6.61 10.26 -4.73
N GLU A 96 5.37 10.45 -4.29
CA GLU A 96 4.35 9.41 -4.32
C GLU A 96 3.57 9.50 -5.64
N LEU A 97 3.36 8.35 -6.28
CA LEU A 97 2.60 8.23 -7.51
C LEU A 97 1.77 6.95 -7.50
N GLN A 98 0.45 7.08 -7.59
CA GLN A 98 -0.39 5.96 -7.98
C GLN A 98 -0.22 5.71 -9.48
N VAL A 99 0.11 4.47 -9.87
CA VAL A 99 0.26 4.11 -11.28
C VAL A 99 -1.08 4.32 -12.02
N PRO A 100 -1.11 5.11 -13.11
CA PRO A 100 -2.33 5.39 -13.84
C PRO A 100 -2.83 4.17 -14.61
N SER A 101 -4.14 4.10 -14.86
CA SER A 101 -4.74 3.12 -15.77
C SER A 101 -5.23 3.82 -17.05
N PRO A 102 -4.81 3.38 -18.26
CA PRO A 102 -3.90 2.27 -18.53
C PRO A 102 -2.43 2.60 -18.22
N ALA A 103 -1.71 1.64 -17.63
CA ALA A 103 -0.32 1.80 -17.23
C ALA A 103 0.65 1.47 -18.38
N THR A 104 1.18 2.50 -19.02
CA THR A 104 2.31 2.42 -19.98
C THR A 104 3.50 3.24 -19.47
N LEU A 105 4.71 2.91 -19.90
CA LEU A 105 5.90 3.68 -19.55
C LEU A 105 5.77 5.16 -19.92
N LYS A 106 5.18 5.44 -21.09
CA LYS A 106 4.83 6.80 -21.49
C LYS A 106 3.86 7.45 -20.50
N SER A 107 2.71 6.84 -20.22
CA SER A 107 1.71 7.42 -19.32
C SER A 107 2.25 7.65 -17.90
N VAL A 108 3.03 6.70 -17.35
CA VAL A 108 3.64 6.85 -16.02
C VAL A 108 4.63 8.01 -16.01
N GLY A 109 5.51 8.09 -17.01
CA GLY A 109 6.48 9.18 -17.11
C GLY A 109 5.81 10.55 -17.25
N LEU A 110 4.73 10.64 -18.03
CA LEU A 110 3.94 11.88 -18.17
C LEU A 110 3.24 12.27 -16.85
N THR A 111 2.68 11.31 -16.13
CA THR A 111 2.06 11.58 -14.81
C THR A 111 3.10 12.04 -13.80
N ILE A 112 4.30 11.43 -13.79
CA ILE A 112 5.41 11.89 -12.95
C ILE A 112 5.78 13.34 -13.29
N LEU A 113 6.00 13.67 -14.57
CA LEU A 113 6.33 15.04 -14.97
C LEU A 113 5.24 16.04 -14.57
N SER A 114 3.96 15.68 -14.75
CA SER A 114 2.83 16.49 -14.30
C SER A 114 2.86 16.72 -12.79
N ALA A 115 3.13 15.67 -11.99
CA ALA A 115 3.25 15.77 -10.54
C ALA A 115 4.44 16.64 -10.11
N LEU A 116 5.50 16.70 -10.92
CA LEU A 116 6.69 17.55 -10.70
C LEU A 116 6.53 18.99 -11.26
N GLY A 117 5.31 19.38 -11.63
CA GLY A 117 4.98 20.72 -12.13
C GLY A 117 5.38 20.99 -13.59
N LEU A 118 5.65 19.94 -14.37
CA LEU A 118 5.95 20.02 -15.79
C LEU A 118 4.86 19.28 -16.59
N PRO A 119 3.65 19.86 -16.74
CA PRO A 119 2.65 19.27 -17.63
C PRO A 119 3.22 19.17 -19.04
N ALA A 120 3.14 17.97 -19.61
CA ALA A 120 3.85 17.62 -20.83
C ALA A 120 3.48 18.56 -22.00
N LYS A 121 4.50 19.16 -22.63
CA LYS A 121 4.31 20.11 -23.74
C LYS A 121 4.08 19.45 -25.11
N SER A 122 4.22 18.13 -25.25
CA SER A 122 4.02 17.48 -26.55
C SER A 122 3.53 16.04 -26.43
N PRO A 123 2.35 15.69 -27.00
CA PRO A 123 1.89 14.30 -27.10
C PRO A 123 2.82 13.43 -27.97
N ASN A 124 3.70 14.04 -28.77
CA ASN A 124 4.65 13.35 -29.66
C ASN A 124 6.01 13.05 -29.02
N ALA A 125 6.22 13.41 -27.74
CA ALA A 125 7.46 13.09 -27.05
C ALA A 125 7.71 11.57 -27.04
N ARG A 126 8.96 11.20 -27.32
CA ARG A 126 9.42 9.81 -27.29
C ARG A 126 9.61 9.39 -25.83
N GLU A 127 9.43 8.10 -25.55
CA GLU A 127 9.51 7.58 -24.16
C GLU A 127 10.85 7.89 -23.49
N TRP A 128 11.96 7.77 -24.21
CA TRP A 128 13.29 8.06 -23.66
C TRP A 128 13.47 9.54 -23.28
N GLU A 129 12.90 10.47 -24.06
CA GLU A 129 12.93 11.92 -23.77
C GLU A 129 12.15 12.22 -22.48
N ILE A 130 11.00 11.55 -22.32
CA ILE A 130 10.16 11.66 -21.11
C ILE A 130 10.95 11.18 -19.89
N TRP A 131 11.57 10.00 -19.96
CA TRP A 131 12.30 9.44 -18.82
C TRP A 131 13.61 10.17 -18.51
N GLU A 132 14.25 10.78 -19.51
CA GLU A 132 15.37 11.69 -19.30
C GLU A 132 14.91 12.96 -18.56
N ALA A 133 13.80 13.56 -18.99
CA ALA A 133 13.21 14.71 -18.31
C ALA A 133 12.76 14.37 -16.87
N VAL A 134 12.20 13.18 -16.64
CA VAL A 134 11.85 12.69 -15.30
C VAL A 134 13.08 12.64 -14.40
N ARG A 135 14.15 11.96 -14.82
CA ARG A 135 15.39 11.86 -14.03
C ARG A 135 15.99 13.23 -13.73
N HIS A 136 16.05 14.09 -14.75
CA HIS A 136 16.53 15.46 -14.58
C HIS A 136 15.70 16.25 -13.58
N ARG A 137 14.37 16.16 -13.66
CA ARG A 137 13.46 16.89 -12.77
C ARG A 137 13.50 16.36 -11.33
N LEU A 138 13.60 15.04 -11.13
CA LEU A 138 13.79 14.44 -9.81
C LEU A 138 15.09 14.94 -9.18
N ALA A 139 16.19 14.98 -9.95
CA ALA A 139 17.47 15.50 -9.50
C ALA A 139 17.41 16.98 -9.12
N LEU A 140 16.81 17.82 -9.97
CA LEU A 140 16.66 19.26 -9.72
C LEU A 140 15.87 19.56 -8.44
N LEU A 141 14.86 18.74 -8.14
CA LEU A 141 14.01 18.94 -6.96
C LEU A 141 14.58 18.27 -5.70
N GLY A 142 15.71 17.54 -5.83
CA GLY A 142 16.32 16.81 -4.73
C GLY A 142 15.48 15.64 -4.23
N ILE A 143 14.66 15.05 -5.12
CA ILE A 143 13.84 13.88 -4.81
C ILE A 143 14.73 12.64 -4.86
N VAL A 144 14.75 11.87 -3.77
CA VAL A 144 15.59 10.69 -3.62
C VAL A 144 14.80 9.38 -3.51
N VAL A 145 13.50 9.46 -3.24
CA VAL A 145 12.60 8.30 -3.24
C VAL A 145 11.50 8.51 -4.26
N LEU A 146 11.29 7.52 -5.13
CA LEU A 146 10.13 7.46 -6.02
C LEU A 146 9.27 6.27 -5.62
N TRP A 147 8.07 6.54 -5.11
CA TRP A 147 7.14 5.50 -4.73
C TRP A 147 6.05 5.34 -5.79
N LEU A 148 5.99 4.15 -6.41
CA LEU A 148 4.97 3.73 -7.35
C LEU A 148 3.99 2.79 -6.64
N ASP A 149 2.78 3.28 -6.38
CA ASP A 149 1.68 2.48 -5.83
C ASP A 149 0.90 1.77 -6.92
N GLU A 150 0.41 0.57 -6.60
CA GLU A 150 -0.15 -0.39 -7.56
C GLU A 150 0.80 -0.71 -8.74
N ALA A 151 2.09 -0.86 -8.43
CA ALA A 151 3.15 -1.08 -9.41
C ALA A 151 2.96 -2.34 -10.26
N GLN A 152 2.13 -3.30 -9.84
CA GLN A 152 1.77 -4.43 -10.70
C GLN A 152 1.11 -3.96 -12.00
N ASP A 153 0.38 -2.84 -12.03
CA ASP A 153 -0.30 -2.41 -13.25
C ASP A 153 0.70 -2.01 -14.34
N LEU A 154 1.82 -1.38 -13.97
CA LEU A 154 2.92 -1.07 -14.88
C LEU A 154 3.68 -2.31 -15.36
N LEU A 155 3.79 -3.33 -14.50
CA LEU A 155 4.51 -4.57 -14.81
C LEU A 155 3.63 -5.61 -15.51
N MET A 156 2.30 -5.50 -15.42
CA MET A 156 1.33 -6.39 -16.07
C MET A 156 0.98 -5.92 -17.49
N ALA A 157 1.97 -5.44 -18.21
CA ALA A 157 1.79 -4.97 -19.58
C ALA A 157 1.38 -6.12 -20.53
N LYS A 158 0.91 -5.76 -21.73
CA LYS A 158 0.27 -6.70 -22.67
C LYS A 158 1.23 -7.78 -23.20
N SER A 159 2.55 -7.60 -23.04
CA SER A 159 3.59 -8.52 -23.51
C SER A 159 4.76 -8.66 -22.53
N ILE A 160 5.56 -9.73 -22.71
CA ILE A 160 6.81 -9.96 -21.96
C ILE A 160 7.80 -8.82 -22.23
N SER A 161 7.94 -8.40 -23.48
CA SER A 161 8.84 -7.30 -23.85
C SER A 161 8.50 -6.00 -23.14
N ASP A 162 7.22 -5.69 -22.96
CA ASP A 162 6.80 -4.49 -22.23
C ASP A 162 7.16 -4.60 -20.74
N THR A 163 7.01 -5.78 -20.16
CA THR A 163 7.39 -6.06 -18.76
C THR A 163 8.90 -5.88 -18.56
N GLU A 164 9.71 -6.43 -19.45
CA GLU A 164 11.17 -6.27 -19.43
C GLU A 164 11.58 -4.80 -19.62
N ASN A 165 10.90 -4.07 -20.51
CA ASN A 165 11.14 -2.64 -20.71
C ASN A 165 10.83 -1.85 -19.44
N SER A 166 9.72 -2.17 -18.75
CA SER A 166 9.37 -1.54 -17.47
C SER A 166 10.41 -1.83 -16.38
N LEU A 167 10.86 -3.07 -16.27
CA LEU A 167 11.92 -3.47 -15.34
C LEU A 167 13.26 -2.77 -15.65
N ARG A 168 13.62 -2.63 -16.93
CA ARG A 168 14.81 -1.91 -17.37
C ARG A 168 14.71 -0.42 -17.06
N MET A 169 13.54 0.19 -17.21
CA MET A 169 13.31 1.57 -16.82
C MET A 169 13.50 1.76 -15.31
N ILE A 170 12.89 0.91 -14.48
CA ILE A 170 13.05 0.96 -13.02
C ILE A 170 14.53 0.84 -12.65
N LYS A 171 15.27 -0.08 -13.28
CA LYS A 171 16.72 -0.21 -13.12
C LYS A 171 17.46 1.09 -13.47
N SER A 172 17.07 1.78 -14.54
CA SER A 172 17.71 3.05 -14.94
C SER A 172 17.57 4.17 -13.90
N LEU A 173 16.48 4.16 -13.12
CA LEU A 173 16.27 5.12 -12.03
C LEU A 173 17.25 4.90 -10.87
N MET A 174 17.76 3.68 -10.73
CA MET A 174 18.65 3.28 -9.63
C MET A 174 20.13 3.54 -9.94
N GLN A 175 20.44 4.09 -11.11
CA GLN A 175 21.79 4.24 -11.63
C GLN A 175 22.18 5.71 -11.81
N GLY A 176 23.49 5.97 -11.78
CA GLY A 176 24.05 7.28 -12.09
C GLY A 176 24.17 8.22 -10.89
N PRO A 177 24.55 9.49 -11.12
CA PRO A 177 24.86 10.44 -10.06
C PRO A 177 23.65 10.85 -9.21
N HIS A 178 22.45 10.76 -9.77
CA HIS A 178 21.19 11.14 -9.12
C HIS A 178 20.24 9.93 -9.00
N ALA A 179 20.81 8.77 -8.66
CA ALA A 179 20.04 7.56 -8.44
C ALA A 179 18.94 7.79 -7.38
N VAL A 180 17.73 7.31 -7.68
CA VAL A 180 16.59 7.35 -6.76
C VAL A 180 16.27 5.96 -6.26
N ILE A 181 15.73 5.89 -5.05
CA ILE A 181 15.27 4.66 -4.41
C ILE A 181 13.83 4.40 -4.88
N PRO A 182 13.57 3.41 -5.73
CA PRO A 182 12.22 3.04 -6.08
C PRO A 182 11.58 2.25 -4.93
N ILE A 183 10.38 2.68 -4.52
CA ILE A 183 9.47 1.87 -3.71
C ILE A 183 8.35 1.39 -4.66
N LEU A 184 8.17 0.09 -4.76
CA LEU A 184 7.09 -0.51 -5.53
C LEU A 184 6.12 -1.14 -4.54
N SER A 185 4.90 -0.63 -4.41
CA SER A 185 3.85 -1.31 -3.65
C SER A 185 2.84 -1.95 -4.56
N GLY A 186 2.30 -3.08 -4.13
CA GLY A 186 1.35 -3.81 -4.93
C GLY A 186 0.89 -5.11 -4.31
N THR A 187 0.10 -5.85 -5.09
CA THR A 187 -0.42 -7.18 -4.72
C THR A 187 0.64 -8.27 -4.88
N GLN A 188 0.32 -9.52 -4.51
CA GLN A 188 1.19 -10.68 -4.74
C GLN A 188 1.65 -10.82 -6.21
N ARG A 189 0.90 -10.24 -7.15
CA ARG A 189 1.27 -10.18 -8.57
C ARG A 189 2.59 -9.44 -8.79
N LEU A 190 2.88 -8.39 -8.03
CA LEU A 190 4.16 -7.68 -8.06
C LEU A 190 5.33 -8.62 -7.70
N ALA A 191 5.13 -9.51 -6.73
CA ALA A 191 6.15 -10.48 -6.31
C ALA A 191 6.52 -11.44 -7.46
N SER A 192 5.50 -11.95 -8.17
CA SER A 192 5.69 -12.84 -9.30
C SER A 192 6.41 -12.16 -10.45
N MET A 193 6.08 -10.89 -10.76
CA MET A 193 6.72 -10.14 -11.85
C MET A 193 8.18 -9.78 -11.54
N THR A 194 8.47 -9.33 -10.32
CA THR A 194 9.85 -9.03 -9.91
C THR A 194 10.74 -10.29 -9.88
N ALA A 195 10.15 -11.47 -9.71
CA ALA A 195 10.87 -12.74 -9.77
C ALA A 195 11.26 -13.16 -11.20
N LEU A 196 10.63 -12.61 -12.25
CA LEU A 196 10.94 -12.94 -13.65
C LEU A 196 12.35 -12.49 -14.06
N ASP A 197 12.85 -11.39 -13.49
CA ASP A 197 14.21 -10.92 -13.70
C ASP A 197 15.02 -11.06 -12.40
N PRO A 198 15.89 -12.08 -12.28
CA PRO A 198 16.76 -12.26 -11.14
C PRO A 198 17.66 -11.04 -10.83
N GLN A 199 17.99 -10.21 -11.83
CA GLN A 199 18.77 -9.00 -11.62
C GLN A 199 17.96 -7.89 -10.95
N VAL A 200 16.66 -7.80 -11.21
CA VAL A 200 15.78 -6.85 -10.51
C VAL A 200 15.43 -7.40 -9.13
N SER A 201 15.03 -8.67 -9.03
CA SER A 201 14.69 -9.31 -7.75
C SER A 201 15.77 -9.11 -6.67
N ARG A 202 17.05 -9.24 -7.03
CA ARG A 202 18.20 -9.08 -6.10
C ARG A 202 18.46 -7.62 -5.67
N ARG A 203 17.95 -6.64 -6.41
CA ARG A 203 18.07 -5.20 -6.10
C ARG A 203 16.94 -4.67 -5.22
N PHE A 204 15.91 -5.47 -4.97
CA PHE A 204 14.76 -5.07 -4.16
C PHE A 204 14.74 -5.84 -2.83
N SER A 205 14.72 -5.10 -1.72
CA SER A 205 14.30 -5.68 -0.43
C SER A 205 12.79 -5.94 -0.49
N LYS A 206 12.37 -7.18 -0.21
CA LYS A 206 10.94 -7.54 -0.20
C LYS A 206 10.39 -7.43 1.21
N ILE A 207 9.31 -6.68 1.37
CA ILE A 207 8.54 -6.59 2.61
C ILE A 207 7.19 -7.25 2.34
N VAL A 208 6.90 -8.32 3.08
CA VAL A 208 5.64 -9.05 3.01
C VAL A 208 5.09 -9.10 4.44
N PRO A 209 4.10 -8.27 4.78
CA PRO A 209 3.47 -8.30 6.10
C PRO A 209 2.89 -9.67 6.41
N ALA A 210 2.99 -10.08 7.66
CA ALA A 210 2.37 -11.29 8.14
C ALA A 210 0.83 -11.13 8.18
N ASP A 211 0.15 -12.26 7.99
CA ASP A 211 -1.29 -12.35 8.21
C ASP A 211 -1.58 -12.31 9.72
N LEU A 212 -2.68 -11.66 10.11
CA LEU A 212 -3.18 -11.70 11.48
C LEU A 212 -3.38 -13.14 11.94
N GLN A 213 -3.03 -13.44 13.19
CA GLN A 213 -3.09 -14.77 13.78
C GLN A 213 -4.02 -14.79 14.99
N HIS A 214 -4.94 -15.76 15.00
CA HIS A 214 -5.77 -16.06 16.16
C HIS A 214 -4.92 -16.32 17.40
N GLY A 215 -5.33 -15.78 18.53
CA GLY A 215 -4.63 -15.90 19.82
C GLY A 215 -3.44 -14.95 19.94
N THR A 216 -2.58 -14.84 18.92
CA THR A 216 -1.41 -13.94 18.96
C THR A 216 -1.81 -12.47 18.86
N ASP A 217 -2.73 -12.13 17.96
CA ASP A 217 -3.11 -10.74 17.66
C ASP A 217 -4.39 -10.28 18.36
N ASP A 218 -5.06 -11.17 19.10
CA ASP A 218 -6.39 -10.92 19.68
C ASP A 218 -6.36 -9.71 20.65
N GLU A 219 -5.41 -9.66 21.58
CA GLU A 219 -5.27 -8.55 22.54
C GLU A 219 -4.93 -7.23 21.85
N ASN A 220 -4.06 -7.26 20.83
CA ASN A 220 -3.70 -6.08 20.05
C ASN A 220 -4.91 -5.52 19.28
N LEU A 221 -5.77 -6.40 18.75
CA LEU A 221 -7.01 -6.00 18.07
C LEU A 221 -8.04 -5.42 19.03
N LEU A 222 -8.18 -5.97 20.24
CA LEU A 222 -9.07 -5.40 21.26
C LEU A 222 -8.58 -4.01 21.69
N GLY A 223 -7.29 -3.86 22.01
CA GLY A 223 -6.73 -2.55 22.35
C GLY A 223 -6.82 -1.54 21.20
N MET A 224 -6.76 -2.00 19.96
CA MET A 224 -7.07 -1.16 18.79
C MET A 224 -8.53 -0.72 18.79
N ILE A 225 -9.49 -1.63 18.97
CA ILE A 225 -10.92 -1.28 19.01
C ILE A 225 -11.19 -0.25 20.11
N ASP A 226 -10.66 -0.48 21.32
CA ASP A 226 -10.81 0.45 22.45
C ASP A 226 -10.29 1.85 22.11
N ALA A 227 -9.11 1.95 21.48
CA ALA A 227 -8.54 3.24 21.08
C ALA A 227 -9.40 3.99 20.05
N TYR A 228 -10.09 3.28 19.14
CA TYR A 228 -11.03 3.89 18.21
C TYR A 228 -12.34 4.30 18.90
N CYS A 229 -12.86 3.45 19.79
CA CYS A 229 -14.04 3.71 20.60
C CYS A 229 -13.87 4.95 21.49
N ASP A 230 -12.74 5.05 22.20
CA ASP A 230 -12.36 6.23 23.00
C ASP A 230 -12.36 7.51 22.17
N LYS A 231 -11.86 7.43 20.93
CA LYS A 231 -11.83 8.58 20.03
C LYS A 231 -13.21 8.97 19.54
N ALA A 232 -14.08 7.99 19.35
CA ALA A 232 -15.45 8.15 18.92
C ALA A 232 -16.40 8.53 20.07
N GLY A 233 -15.96 8.38 21.33
CA GLY A 233 -16.80 8.61 22.50
C GLY A 233 -17.89 7.54 22.68
N VAL A 234 -17.62 6.30 22.25
CA VAL A 234 -18.49 5.14 22.45
C VAL A 234 -17.78 4.12 23.34
N GLU A 235 -18.52 3.41 24.16
CA GLU A 235 -18.00 2.30 24.96
C GLU A 235 -18.02 1.01 24.15
N ALA A 236 -17.11 0.07 24.40
CA ALA A 236 -17.08 -1.21 23.71
C ALA A 236 -17.63 -2.33 24.62
N VAL A 237 -18.70 -3.02 24.18
CA VAL A 237 -19.20 -4.24 24.82
C VAL A 237 -19.24 -5.34 23.77
N LEU A 238 -18.15 -6.10 23.72
CA LEU A 238 -17.82 -7.01 22.63
C LEU A 238 -17.94 -8.46 23.08
N SER A 239 -18.36 -9.34 22.18
CA SER A 239 -18.38 -10.77 22.46
C SER A 239 -16.94 -11.33 22.58
N PRO A 240 -16.70 -12.37 23.41
CA PRO A 240 -15.35 -12.93 23.59
C PRO A 240 -14.72 -13.48 22.31
N ASP A 241 -15.54 -13.88 21.34
CA ASP A 241 -15.13 -14.40 20.04
C ASP A 241 -14.96 -13.31 18.96
N LEU A 242 -15.21 -12.04 19.28
CA LEU A 242 -15.10 -10.94 18.32
C LEU A 242 -13.71 -10.84 17.68
N PRO A 243 -12.58 -10.95 18.41
CA PRO A 243 -11.26 -10.90 17.78
C PRO A 243 -11.09 -11.97 16.71
N ALA A 244 -11.54 -13.20 16.99
CA ALA A 244 -11.50 -14.30 16.02
C ALA A 244 -12.38 -14.01 14.80
N ARG A 245 -13.61 -13.49 15.02
CA ARG A 245 -14.51 -13.08 13.92
C ARG A 245 -13.90 -11.97 13.08
N LEU A 246 -13.28 -10.97 13.70
CA LEU A 246 -12.63 -9.85 13.01
C LEU A 246 -11.43 -10.33 12.17
N ILE A 247 -10.61 -11.22 12.70
CA ILE A 247 -9.49 -11.84 11.95
C ILE A 247 -10.02 -12.59 10.73
N THR A 248 -11.10 -13.37 10.89
CA THR A 248 -11.72 -14.10 9.76
C THR A 248 -12.33 -13.13 8.74
N ALA A 249 -13.19 -12.19 9.17
CA ALA A 249 -13.88 -11.22 8.34
C ALA A 249 -12.92 -10.32 7.54
N SER A 250 -11.78 -9.97 8.16
CA SER A 250 -10.72 -9.19 7.52
C SER A 250 -9.85 -10.00 6.57
N ARG A 251 -10.11 -11.29 6.37
CA ARG A 251 -9.25 -12.24 5.64
C ARG A 251 -7.81 -12.17 6.15
N ARG A 252 -7.69 -12.04 7.47
CA ARG A 252 -6.44 -11.92 8.22
C ARG A 252 -5.58 -10.70 7.83
N ARG A 253 -6.20 -9.65 7.28
CA ARG A 253 -5.50 -8.42 6.85
C ARG A 253 -5.73 -7.30 7.85
N PHE A 254 -4.65 -6.74 8.39
CA PHE A 254 -4.72 -5.65 9.36
C PHE A 254 -5.49 -4.43 8.84
N GLY A 255 -5.21 -3.97 7.61
CA GLY A 255 -5.93 -2.84 7.03
C GLY A 255 -7.44 -3.08 6.93
N ARG A 256 -7.87 -4.27 6.51
CA ARG A 256 -9.28 -4.65 6.47
C ARG A 256 -9.90 -4.74 7.87
N ALA A 257 -9.15 -5.20 8.86
CA ALA A 257 -9.62 -5.22 10.25
C ALA A 257 -9.89 -3.79 10.75
N VAL A 258 -8.99 -2.85 10.49
CA VAL A 258 -9.20 -1.41 10.80
C VAL A 258 -10.43 -0.87 10.08
N GLU A 259 -10.59 -1.14 8.78
CA GLU A 259 -11.75 -0.69 8.01
C GLU A 259 -13.07 -1.22 8.60
N ILE A 260 -13.13 -2.51 8.94
CA ILE A 260 -14.31 -3.13 9.54
C ILE A 260 -14.64 -2.48 10.90
N VAL A 261 -13.64 -2.22 11.75
CA VAL A 261 -13.83 -1.55 13.05
C VAL A 261 -14.38 -0.13 12.86
N VAL A 262 -13.83 0.63 11.92
CA VAL A 262 -14.31 1.98 11.63
C VAL A 262 -15.74 1.97 11.09
N ASN A 263 -16.09 1.01 10.23
CA ASN A 263 -17.44 0.88 9.69
C ASN A 263 -18.44 0.47 10.78
N ALA A 264 -18.06 -0.42 11.70
CA ALA A 264 -18.91 -0.81 12.83
C ALA A 264 -19.16 0.37 13.79
N ILE A 265 -18.12 1.17 14.08
CA ILE A 265 -18.27 2.40 14.87
C ILE A 265 -19.13 3.42 14.13
N GLU A 266 -18.99 3.54 12.82
CA GLU A 266 -19.85 4.39 12.00
C GLU A 266 -21.32 3.99 12.13
N CYS A 267 -21.66 2.69 12.04
CA CYS A 267 -23.02 2.19 12.31
C CYS A 267 -23.51 2.63 13.71
N ALA A 268 -22.72 2.39 14.76
CA ALA A 268 -23.09 2.80 16.12
C ALA A 268 -23.34 4.31 16.26
N LEU A 269 -22.53 5.15 15.60
CA LEU A 269 -22.70 6.61 15.60
C LEU A 269 -23.96 7.04 14.84
N TRP A 270 -24.31 6.36 13.74
CA TRP A 270 -25.54 6.59 13.00
C TRP A 270 -26.78 6.19 13.81
N ASP A 271 -26.67 5.19 14.67
CA ASP A 271 -27.74 4.73 15.56
C ASP A 271 -27.86 5.51 16.87
N GLU A 272 -26.97 6.48 17.12
CA GLU A 272 -26.80 7.17 18.43
C GLU A 272 -26.51 6.19 19.58
N ALA A 273 -25.96 5.03 19.25
CA ALA A 273 -25.57 4.05 20.23
C ALA A 273 -24.38 4.58 21.03
N LYS A 274 -24.49 4.49 22.36
CA LYS A 274 -23.39 4.79 23.28
C LYS A 274 -22.43 3.62 23.42
N VAL A 275 -22.83 2.45 22.96
CA VAL A 275 -22.13 1.18 23.13
C VAL A 275 -21.98 0.52 21.76
N LEU A 276 -20.74 0.27 21.36
CA LEU A 276 -20.39 -0.58 20.24
C LEU A 276 -20.56 -2.04 20.64
N THR A 277 -21.29 -2.79 19.82
CA THR A 277 -21.60 -4.22 20.03
C THR A 277 -21.28 -5.02 18.77
N THR A 278 -21.23 -6.35 18.89
CA THR A 278 -21.03 -7.27 17.76
C THR A 278 -22.10 -7.10 16.67
N ASP A 279 -23.32 -6.65 17.00
CA ASP A 279 -24.39 -6.42 16.02
C ASP A 279 -24.05 -5.30 15.03
N HIS A 280 -23.37 -4.24 15.49
CA HIS A 280 -22.91 -3.16 14.60
C HIS A 280 -21.84 -3.65 13.63
N PHE A 281 -21.00 -4.61 14.03
CA PHE A 281 -20.07 -5.28 13.12
C PHE A 281 -20.81 -6.11 12.08
N ALA A 282 -21.85 -6.84 12.51
CA ALA A 282 -22.67 -7.63 11.60
C ALA A 282 -23.36 -6.75 10.55
N GLU A 283 -23.96 -5.64 10.96
CA GLU A 283 -24.60 -4.70 10.05
C GLU A 283 -23.60 -4.09 9.05
N ALA A 284 -22.48 -3.55 9.54
CA ALA A 284 -21.44 -2.97 8.71
C ALA A 284 -20.89 -3.98 7.69
N TRP A 285 -20.67 -5.22 8.11
CA TRP A 285 -20.13 -6.26 7.24
C TRP A 285 -21.14 -6.75 6.20
N ALA A 286 -22.42 -6.88 6.57
CA ALA A 286 -23.48 -7.26 5.64
C ALA A 286 -23.63 -6.26 4.49
N VAL A 287 -23.53 -4.96 4.78
CA VAL A 287 -23.57 -3.90 3.75
C VAL A 287 -22.39 -4.00 2.79
N GLN A 288 -21.20 -4.34 3.29
CA GLN A 288 -19.98 -4.40 2.49
C GLN A 288 -19.88 -5.67 1.62
N GLU A 289 -20.26 -6.83 2.17
CA GLU A 289 -20.10 -8.12 1.49
C GLU A 289 -21.39 -8.60 0.80
N GLY A 290 -22.54 -7.96 1.08
CA GLY A 290 -23.82 -8.28 0.45
C GLY A 290 -24.34 -9.67 0.81
N CYS A 291 -24.22 -10.07 2.08
CA CYS A 291 -24.53 -11.41 2.55
C CYS A 291 -25.81 -11.48 3.40
N GLU A 292 -26.41 -12.67 3.44
CA GLU A 292 -27.47 -13.02 4.39
C GLU A 292 -26.90 -13.28 5.80
N THR A 293 -27.77 -13.36 6.81
CA THR A 293 -27.35 -13.48 8.23
C THR A 293 -26.55 -14.76 8.53
N ASP A 294 -26.88 -15.87 7.87
CA ASP A 294 -26.20 -17.17 8.03
C ASP A 294 -24.83 -17.22 7.36
N GLN A 295 -24.55 -16.30 6.44
CA GLN A 295 -23.25 -16.09 5.80
C GLN A 295 -22.49 -14.90 6.40
N ASN A 296 -23.04 -14.25 7.43
CA ASN A 296 -22.40 -13.14 8.11
C ASN A 296 -21.40 -13.64 9.15
N VAL A 297 -20.11 -13.33 8.97
CA VAL A 297 -19.03 -13.77 9.90
C VAL A 297 -19.26 -13.28 11.34
N PHE A 298 -20.00 -12.19 11.55
CA PHE A 298 -20.30 -11.67 12.88
C PHE A 298 -21.57 -12.25 13.51
N SER A 299 -22.45 -12.89 12.74
CA SER A 299 -23.72 -13.46 13.24
C SER A 299 -23.77 -14.99 13.20
N ALA A 300 -23.05 -15.62 12.27
CA ALA A 300 -23.05 -17.06 12.09
C ALA A 300 -22.41 -17.78 13.29
N GLN A 301 -22.96 -18.94 13.67
CA GLN A 301 -22.37 -19.78 14.73
C GLN A 301 -21.07 -20.43 14.27
N ASP A 302 -21.04 -20.99 13.05
CA ASP A 302 -19.87 -21.64 12.47
C ASP A 302 -19.13 -20.69 11.50
N PHE A 303 -18.77 -19.51 11.99
CA PHE A 303 -18.19 -18.46 11.14
C PHE A 303 -16.84 -18.84 10.51
N LEU A 304 -16.13 -19.83 11.07
CA LEU A 304 -14.86 -20.33 10.53
C LEU A 304 -15.04 -21.17 9.27
N SER A 305 -16.24 -21.72 9.02
CA SER A 305 -16.54 -22.51 7.83
C SER A 305 -16.94 -21.67 6.62
N ILE A 306 -17.08 -20.35 6.76
CA ILE A 306 -17.54 -19.46 5.69
C ILE A 306 -16.39 -19.22 4.69
N GLU A 307 -16.60 -19.60 3.43
CA GLU A 307 -15.63 -19.43 2.35
C GLU A 307 -15.71 -18.01 1.75
N LEU A 308 -14.84 -17.10 2.19
CA LEU A 308 -14.90 -15.67 1.84
C LEU A 308 -14.37 -15.29 0.44
N ASP A 309 -13.49 -16.09 -0.16
CA ASP A 309 -12.73 -15.71 -1.37
C ASP A 309 -12.95 -16.64 -2.58
N LYS A 310 -13.88 -17.60 -2.49
CA LYS A 310 -14.08 -18.65 -3.51
C LYS A 310 -14.20 -18.10 -4.94
N GLY A 311 -14.95 -17.02 -5.13
CA GLY A 311 -15.13 -16.40 -6.46
C GLY A 311 -13.89 -15.65 -6.96
N ALA A 312 -13.16 -14.98 -6.06
CA ALA A 312 -11.95 -14.24 -6.40
C ALA A 312 -10.79 -15.20 -6.74
N GLU A 313 -10.63 -16.28 -5.97
CA GLU A 313 -9.63 -17.32 -6.23
C GLU A 313 -9.84 -17.97 -7.60
N GLN A 314 -11.08 -18.39 -7.90
CA GLN A 314 -11.43 -18.97 -9.20
C GLN A 314 -11.14 -18.02 -10.38
N TYR A 315 -11.44 -16.73 -10.20
CA TYR A 315 -11.13 -15.72 -11.21
C TYR A 315 -9.62 -15.57 -11.42
N GLU A 316 -8.84 -15.51 -10.34
CA GLU A 316 -7.39 -15.39 -10.41
C GLU A 316 -6.74 -16.62 -11.04
N GLU A 317 -7.17 -17.83 -10.67
CA GLU A 317 -6.67 -19.07 -11.27
C GLU A 317 -6.93 -19.11 -12.78
N ALA A 318 -8.17 -18.81 -13.19
CA ALA A 318 -8.54 -18.76 -14.61
C ALA A 318 -7.71 -17.72 -15.37
N ARG A 319 -7.42 -16.57 -14.74
CA ARG A 319 -6.59 -15.51 -15.32
C ARG A 319 -5.12 -15.93 -15.41
N MET A 320 -4.55 -16.52 -14.36
CA MET A 320 -3.17 -17.00 -14.33
C MET A 320 -2.95 -18.12 -15.35
N MET A 321 -3.92 -19.02 -15.55
CA MET A 321 -3.87 -20.01 -16.64
C MET A 321 -3.84 -19.35 -18.03
N ARG A 322 -4.64 -18.31 -18.26
CA ARG A 322 -4.61 -17.56 -19.52
C ARG A 322 -3.26 -16.86 -19.75
N LEU A 323 -2.65 -16.34 -18.68
CA LEU A 323 -1.33 -15.72 -18.73
C LEU A 323 -0.25 -16.76 -19.05
N HIS A 324 -0.17 -17.86 -18.30
CA HIS A 324 0.80 -18.94 -18.57
C HIS A 324 0.65 -19.53 -19.97
N LYS A 325 -0.58 -19.69 -20.47
CA LYS A 325 -0.84 -20.17 -21.84
C LYS A 325 -0.38 -19.19 -22.92
N LYS A 326 -0.38 -17.88 -22.64
CA LYS A 326 0.21 -16.87 -23.53
C LYS A 326 1.74 -16.85 -23.43
N LEU A 327 2.28 -17.06 -22.23
CA LEU A 327 3.72 -17.10 -21.96
C LEU A 327 4.40 -18.34 -22.56
N GLY A 328 3.78 -19.52 -22.52
CA GLY A 328 4.32 -20.77 -23.08
C GLY A 328 4.14 -20.93 -24.60
N LYS A 329 3.60 -19.92 -25.29
CA LYS A 329 3.44 -19.87 -26.75
C LYS A 329 4.39 -18.87 -27.43
N ALA A 330 5.29 -18.24 -26.66
CA ALA A 330 6.34 -17.36 -27.15
C ALA A 330 7.67 -18.11 -27.19
#